data_AF-A0A3M2CAD8-F1
#
_entry.id   AF-A0A3M2CAD8-F1
#
_cell.length_a   1.000
_cell.length_b   1.000
_cell.length_c   1.000
_cell.angle_alpha   90.00
_cell.angle_beta   90.00
_cell.angle_gamma   90.00
#
_symmetry.space_group_name_H-M   'P 1'
#
loop_
_entity.id
_entity.type
_entity.pdbx_description
1 polymer ?
#
loop_
_entity_poly.entity_id
_entity_poly.type
_entity_poly.pdbx_seq_one_letter_code
_entity_poly.pdbx_strand_id
1 'polypeptide(L)'
;MSGAGAVAVEGREGGPTADRWTLSPRSLAGPRRTAGFVLVAALLSLVVPGAAHAQERGSLLVRGPDGETLEVSLARPGSYATVPVHVLEGLGWRVEDGARQARASFADGAEILFKQDSPFFRWNDTLLQLADPAVRVEGELHVPVQLFLDFLPERLPAVFSAEEDGSLAVHDASAWHPDAPVFAADGRADGPGGQPGRGADRSADPAGGGATTAGPERGAATTEPDPVPGPETAAGGRA
;
A
#
# COMPACT_ATOMS: atom_id res chain seq x y z
N MET A 1 59.99 -16.34 -38.39
CA MET A 1 60.34 -15.00 -38.89
C MET A 1 59.49 -14.02 -38.08
N SER A 2 60.03 -13.44 -36.99
CA SER A 2 60.72 -12.13 -36.95
C SER A 2 59.73 -10.98 -37.21
N GLY A 3 59.51 -9.94 -36.38
CA GLY A 3 60.10 -9.46 -35.11
C GLY A 3 59.09 -8.46 -34.47
N ALA A 4 59.07 -8.26 -33.15
CA ALA A 4 59.95 -7.39 -32.35
C ALA A 4 59.63 -5.89 -32.45
N GLY A 5 59.37 -5.25 -31.31
CA GLY A 5 59.28 -3.79 -31.18
C GLY A 5 58.69 -3.31 -29.85
N ALA A 6 59.44 -3.46 -28.76
CA ALA A 6 59.18 -2.82 -27.46
C ALA A 6 60.01 -1.54 -27.34
N VAL A 7 59.50 -0.48 -26.69
CA VAL A 7 60.32 0.50 -25.96
C VAL A 7 59.51 1.03 -24.76
N ALA A 8 60.09 0.84 -23.58
CA ALA A 8 59.75 1.46 -22.29
C ALA A 8 60.57 2.75 -22.09
N VAL A 9 60.22 3.56 -21.08
CA VAL A 9 61.08 4.43 -20.23
C VAL A 9 60.11 5.18 -19.29
N GLU A 10 60.03 4.82 -17.99
CA GLU A 10 60.71 5.48 -16.84
C GLU A 10 60.41 6.99 -16.78
N GLY A 11 59.85 7.57 -15.72
CA GLY A 11 60.06 7.34 -14.30
C GLY A 11 60.59 8.64 -13.70
N ARG A 12 59.88 9.26 -12.75
CA ARG A 12 60.53 10.14 -11.76
C ARG A 12 59.64 10.39 -10.53
N GLU A 13 60.19 9.95 -9.40
CA GLU A 13 59.79 10.19 -8.03
C GLU A 13 60.04 11.64 -7.59
N GLY A 14 59.38 12.05 -6.50
CA GLY A 14 59.80 13.19 -5.68
C GLY A 14 58.69 13.84 -4.85
N GLY A 15 58.43 13.31 -3.64
CA GLY A 15 57.84 14.09 -2.55
C GLY A 15 58.90 14.98 -1.87
N PRO A 16 58.82 15.24 -0.55
CA PRO A 16 57.76 15.86 0.25
C PRO A 16 58.32 17.08 1.03
N THR A 17 57.51 18.05 1.52
CA THR A 17 57.91 18.85 2.71
C THR A 17 56.75 19.62 3.35
N ALA A 18 56.55 19.38 4.64
CA ALA A 18 55.80 20.24 5.55
C ALA A 18 56.75 21.30 6.13
N ASP A 19 56.23 22.50 6.40
CA ASP A 19 56.72 23.54 7.34
C ASP A 19 55.93 24.84 7.03
N ARG A 20 55.61 25.79 7.90
CA ARG A 20 55.84 26.04 9.33
C ARG A 20 55.17 27.39 9.65
N TRP A 21 54.49 27.44 10.78
CA TRP A 21 54.02 28.59 11.58
C TRP A 21 54.57 30.00 11.27
N THR A 22 53.68 31.00 11.17
CA THR A 22 53.87 32.30 11.85
C THR A 22 52.52 32.88 12.33
N LEU A 23 52.49 33.28 13.60
CA LEU A 23 51.40 33.93 14.34
C LEU A 23 51.62 35.45 14.39
N SER A 24 50.58 36.23 14.04
CA SER A 24 50.14 37.54 14.61
C SER A 24 51.14 38.72 14.63
N PRO A 25 50.82 39.97 15.06
CA PRO A 25 49.56 40.59 15.52
C PRO A 25 49.29 42.03 14.94
N ARG A 26 48.10 42.59 15.21
CA ARG A 26 47.86 43.88 15.92
C ARG A 26 46.61 44.64 15.43
N SER A 27 45.70 44.74 16.37
CA SER A 27 44.60 45.70 16.49
C SER A 27 45.12 47.15 16.61
N LEU A 28 44.34 48.09 16.05
CA LEU A 28 44.15 49.49 16.48
C LEU A 28 42.85 49.95 15.81
N ALA A 29 41.68 49.85 16.43
CA ALA A 29 41.14 50.77 17.44
C ALA A 29 41.09 52.24 16.95
N GLY A 30 39.88 52.73 16.63
CA GLY A 30 39.61 54.17 16.53
C GLY A 30 38.19 54.49 16.05
N PRO A 31 37.51 55.53 16.57
CA PRO A 31 36.11 55.40 16.99
C PRO A 31 35.15 56.48 16.44
N ARG A 32 33.90 56.41 16.93
CA ARG A 32 32.83 57.46 17.05
C ARG A 32 31.70 57.28 16.02
N ARG A 33 30.55 56.72 16.44
CA ARG A 33 29.39 57.38 17.10
C ARG A 33 28.86 58.51 16.20
N THR A 34 27.58 58.58 15.82
CA THR A 34 26.42 58.58 16.72
C THR A 34 25.11 58.57 15.90
N ALA A 35 24.03 58.20 16.60
CA ALA A 35 22.65 58.66 16.41
C ALA A 35 21.81 57.99 15.32
N GLY A 36 20.92 57.11 15.78
CA GLY A 36 19.82 56.60 15.01
C GLY A 36 18.69 57.61 14.83
N PHE A 37 17.80 57.25 13.91
CA PHE A 37 16.41 57.67 13.92
C PHE A 37 15.55 56.44 13.66
N VAL A 38 14.61 56.23 14.57
CA VAL A 38 13.52 55.27 14.50
C VAL A 38 12.54 55.75 13.43
N LEU A 39 12.17 54.91 12.47
CA LEU A 39 10.81 54.92 11.95
C LEU A 39 10.39 53.51 11.52
N VAL A 40 9.57 52.93 12.38
CA VAL A 40 8.69 51.79 12.16
C VAL A 40 7.86 52.07 10.90
N ALA A 41 8.07 51.31 9.84
CA ALA A 41 7.18 51.29 8.69
C ALA A 41 7.10 49.87 8.12
N ALA A 42 6.05 49.18 8.56
CA ALA A 42 5.35 48.16 7.80
C ALA A 42 6.20 46.99 7.27
N LEU A 43 6.68 46.17 8.20
CA LEU A 43 6.63 44.72 8.05
C LEU A 43 5.14 44.29 7.97
N LEU A 44 4.45 44.70 6.90
CA LEU A 44 3.25 44.00 6.46
C LEU A 44 3.76 42.69 5.90
N SER A 45 3.96 41.76 6.83
CA SER A 45 3.96 40.34 6.58
C SER A 45 2.68 40.07 5.80
N LEU A 46 2.81 40.01 4.49
CA LEU A 46 1.82 39.40 3.63
C LEU A 46 1.86 37.91 3.99
N VAL A 47 1.29 37.59 5.16
CA VAL A 47 0.67 36.30 5.39
C VAL A 47 -0.47 36.33 4.39
N VAL A 48 -0.15 35.97 3.14
CA VAL A 48 -1.13 35.37 2.27
C VAL A 48 -1.55 34.16 3.09
N PRO A 49 -2.79 34.09 3.63
CA PRO A 49 -3.32 32.79 3.95
C PRO A 49 -3.31 32.09 2.59
N GLY A 50 -2.25 31.32 2.32
CA GLY A 50 -2.28 30.33 1.26
C GLY A 50 -3.60 29.64 1.50
N ALA A 51 -4.51 29.75 0.53
CA ALA A 51 -5.81 29.14 0.60
C ALA A 51 -5.58 27.80 1.28
N ALA A 52 -6.19 27.62 2.45
CA ALA A 52 -6.20 26.32 3.07
C ALA A 52 -6.71 25.43 1.94
N HIS A 53 -5.80 24.65 1.34
CA HIS A 53 -6.14 23.57 0.43
C HIS A 53 -6.91 22.64 1.36
N ALA A 54 -8.20 22.91 1.47
CA ALA A 54 -9.16 22.15 2.21
C ALA A 54 -9.25 20.84 1.45
N GLN A 55 -8.27 19.97 1.70
CA GLN A 55 -8.14 18.60 1.23
C GLN A 55 -8.74 18.43 -0.17
N GLU A 56 -7.99 18.78 -1.23
CA GLU A 56 -8.29 18.23 -2.55
C GLU A 56 -8.20 16.70 -2.39
N ARG A 57 -9.36 16.08 -2.10
CA ARG A 57 -9.55 14.65 -2.20
C ARG A 57 -9.39 14.39 -3.69
N GLY A 58 -8.16 14.07 -4.10
CA GLY A 58 -7.89 13.70 -5.48
C GLY A 58 -8.77 12.51 -5.86
N SER A 59 -8.98 12.33 -7.15
CA SER A 59 -9.68 11.18 -7.70
C SER A 59 -8.77 10.43 -8.66
N LEU A 60 -8.97 9.12 -8.74
CA LEU A 60 -8.50 8.31 -9.86
C LEU A 60 -9.63 8.29 -10.89
N LEU A 61 -9.36 8.81 -12.08
CA LEU A 61 -10.28 8.68 -13.20
C LEU A 61 -10.05 7.33 -13.88
N VAL A 62 -11.10 6.56 -14.07
CA VAL A 62 -11.11 5.34 -14.87
C VAL A 62 -11.98 5.55 -16.09
N ARG A 63 -11.44 5.26 -17.27
CA ARG A 63 -12.10 5.41 -18.57
C ARG A 63 -12.52 4.04 -19.06
N GLY A 64 -13.83 3.85 -19.20
CA GLY A 64 -14.40 2.65 -19.77
C GLY A 64 -14.35 2.65 -21.30
N PRO A 65 -14.79 1.54 -21.91
CA PRO A 65 -15.13 1.49 -23.31
C PRO A 65 -16.18 2.57 -23.66
N ASP A 66 -16.20 3.00 -24.91
CA ASP A 66 -17.18 3.96 -25.45
C ASP A 66 -17.22 5.34 -24.78
N GLY A 67 -16.17 5.69 -24.02
CA GLY A 67 -16.00 7.01 -23.41
C GLY A 67 -16.72 7.19 -22.07
N GLU A 68 -17.22 6.11 -21.47
CA GLU A 68 -17.73 6.13 -20.10
C GLU A 68 -16.61 6.42 -19.10
N THR A 69 -16.96 7.03 -17.96
CA THR A 69 -15.98 7.39 -16.94
C THR A 69 -16.49 7.05 -15.54
N LEU A 70 -15.62 6.44 -14.75
CA LEU A 70 -15.79 6.19 -13.33
C LEU A 70 -14.78 7.04 -12.56
N GLU A 71 -15.26 7.88 -11.66
CA GLU A 71 -14.40 8.69 -10.79
C GLU A 71 -14.30 8.05 -9.40
N VAL A 72 -13.09 7.66 -9.01
CA VAL A 72 -12.84 6.95 -7.76
C VAL A 72 -12.18 7.90 -6.77
N SER A 73 -12.80 8.11 -5.62
CA SER A 73 -12.24 8.97 -4.57
C SER A 73 -10.96 8.38 -3.97
N LEU A 74 -9.91 9.19 -3.85
CA LEU A 74 -8.67 8.79 -3.19
C LEU A 74 -8.72 9.09 -1.68
N ALA A 75 -8.27 8.13 -0.89
CA ALA A 75 -7.96 8.31 0.53
C ALA A 75 -6.45 8.38 0.75
N ARG A 76 -6.01 9.11 1.78
CA ARG A 76 -4.59 9.16 2.23
C ARG A 76 -4.48 8.88 3.72
N PRO A 77 -4.66 7.62 4.16
CA PRO A 77 -4.41 7.22 5.54
C PRO A 77 -2.91 7.26 5.91
N GLY A 78 -2.02 7.22 4.90
CA GLY A 78 -0.57 7.25 5.03
C GLY A 78 0.08 8.27 4.09
N SER A 79 1.28 7.95 3.59
CA SER A 79 2.03 8.85 2.71
C SER A 79 1.58 8.78 1.25
N TYR A 80 0.89 7.70 0.86
CA TYR A 80 0.43 7.45 -0.50
C TYR A 80 -1.10 7.55 -0.64
N ALA A 81 -1.54 7.87 -1.86
CA ALA A 81 -2.95 7.80 -2.22
C ALA A 81 -3.38 6.34 -2.37
N THR A 82 -4.56 6.04 -1.86
CA THR A 82 -5.13 4.70 -1.80
C THR A 82 -6.59 4.73 -2.23
N VAL A 83 -7.08 3.59 -2.71
CA VAL A 83 -8.49 3.38 -3.06
C VAL A 83 -9.00 2.09 -2.38
N PRO A 84 -10.31 1.98 -2.11
CA PRO A 84 -10.89 0.74 -1.63
C PRO A 84 -10.61 -0.42 -2.60
N VAL A 85 -10.28 -1.60 -2.07
CA VAL A 85 -9.99 -2.79 -2.89
C VAL A 85 -11.20 -3.22 -3.73
N HIS A 86 -12.42 -2.93 -3.26
CA HIS A 86 -13.69 -3.21 -3.97
C HIS A 86 -13.86 -2.43 -5.27
N VAL A 87 -13.07 -1.38 -5.50
CA VAL A 87 -13.01 -0.71 -6.82
C VAL A 87 -12.62 -1.70 -7.93
N LEU A 88 -11.86 -2.76 -7.60
CA LEU A 88 -11.53 -3.82 -8.55
C LEU A 88 -12.79 -4.55 -9.06
N GLU A 89 -13.88 -4.60 -8.30
CA GLU A 89 -15.12 -5.22 -8.76
C GLU A 89 -15.71 -4.48 -9.97
N GLY A 90 -15.59 -3.16 -9.98
CA GLY A 90 -15.96 -2.34 -11.13
C GLY A 90 -15.06 -2.53 -12.35
N LEU A 91 -13.93 -3.21 -12.16
CA LEU A 91 -12.96 -3.56 -13.18
C LEU A 91 -12.98 -5.07 -13.51
N GLY A 92 -14.08 -5.77 -13.21
CA GLY A 92 -14.30 -7.17 -13.59
C GLY A 92 -13.63 -8.19 -12.66
N TRP A 93 -13.11 -7.75 -11.52
CA TRP A 93 -12.59 -8.66 -10.50
C TRP A 93 -13.71 -9.14 -9.57
N ARG A 94 -13.53 -10.32 -9.00
CA ARG A 94 -14.28 -10.76 -7.81
C ARG A 94 -13.42 -10.50 -6.59
N VAL A 95 -13.95 -9.81 -5.58
CA VAL A 95 -13.19 -9.50 -4.36
C VAL A 95 -13.76 -10.25 -3.16
N GLU A 96 -12.88 -10.95 -2.44
CA GLU A 96 -13.14 -11.57 -1.14
C GLU A 96 -12.34 -10.80 -0.07
N ASP A 97 -12.97 -9.81 0.58
CA ASP A 97 -12.34 -9.05 1.67
C ASP A 97 -12.63 -9.70 3.03
N GLY A 98 -11.60 -10.28 3.64
CA GLY A 98 -11.64 -10.87 4.98
C GLY A 98 -10.80 -10.09 5.97
N ALA A 99 -11.05 -10.22 7.28
CA ALA A 99 -10.51 -9.34 8.33
C ALA A 99 -9.00 -8.98 8.26
N ARG A 100 -8.12 -9.83 7.71
CA ARG A 100 -6.66 -9.57 7.62
C ARG A 100 -6.09 -9.65 6.20
N GLN A 101 -6.89 -10.03 5.21
CA GLN A 101 -6.44 -10.25 3.85
C GLN A 101 -7.59 -10.06 2.88
N ALA A 102 -7.29 -9.59 1.67
CA ALA A 102 -8.24 -9.57 0.58
C ALA A 102 -7.68 -10.40 -0.58
N ARG A 103 -8.55 -11.19 -1.21
CA ARG A 103 -8.25 -11.89 -2.46
C ARG A 103 -9.09 -11.27 -3.58
N ALA A 104 -8.45 -10.90 -4.67
CA ALA A 104 -9.12 -10.50 -5.90
C ALA A 104 -8.84 -11.53 -6.99
N SER A 105 -9.87 -11.98 -7.71
CA SER A 105 -9.74 -12.94 -8.81
C SER A 105 -10.36 -12.40 -10.09
N PHE A 106 -9.64 -12.53 -11.20
CA PHE A 106 -10.07 -12.10 -12.53
C PHE A 106 -10.50 -13.29 -13.40
N ALA A 107 -11.30 -13.03 -14.43
CA ALA A 107 -11.91 -14.08 -15.25
C ALA A 107 -10.89 -14.97 -16.01
N ASP A 108 -9.70 -14.44 -16.29
CA ASP A 108 -8.61 -15.15 -16.98
C ASP A 108 -7.74 -16.02 -16.05
N GLY A 109 -8.08 -16.08 -14.77
CA GLY A 109 -7.34 -16.82 -13.76
C GLY A 109 -6.29 -16.00 -13.01
N ALA A 110 -6.14 -14.70 -13.26
CA ALA A 110 -5.31 -13.85 -12.43
C ALA A 110 -5.86 -13.75 -11.00
N GLU A 111 -5.00 -13.92 -10.00
CA GLU A 111 -5.31 -13.79 -8.59
C GLU A 111 -4.36 -12.78 -7.95
N ILE A 112 -4.91 -11.87 -7.15
CA ILE A 112 -4.15 -10.94 -6.31
C ILE A 112 -4.48 -11.22 -4.85
N LEU A 113 -3.45 -11.42 -4.02
CA LEU A 113 -3.60 -11.60 -2.59
C LEU A 113 -2.91 -10.46 -1.83
N PHE A 114 -3.70 -9.68 -1.12
CA PHE A 114 -3.24 -8.62 -0.22
C PHE A 114 -3.25 -9.09 1.22
N LYS A 115 -2.24 -8.69 1.98
CA LYS A 115 -2.23 -8.81 3.44
C LYS A 115 -2.28 -7.42 4.05
N GLN A 116 -3.14 -7.24 5.04
CA GLN A 116 -3.22 -6.00 5.80
C GLN A 116 -1.86 -5.66 6.43
N ASP A 117 -1.53 -4.38 6.42
CA ASP A 117 -0.32 -3.79 7.00
C ASP A 117 0.98 -4.36 6.40
N SER A 118 0.90 -4.91 5.19
CA SER A 118 2.04 -5.37 4.41
C SER A 118 2.14 -4.61 3.08
N PRO A 119 3.32 -4.13 2.69
CA PRO A 119 3.54 -3.61 1.35
C PRO A 119 3.69 -4.74 0.32
N PHE A 120 3.81 -6.00 0.76
CA PHE A 120 3.95 -7.13 -0.15
C PHE A 120 2.58 -7.74 -0.48
N PHE A 121 2.39 -8.06 -1.75
CA PHE A 121 1.21 -8.77 -2.25
C PHE A 121 1.63 -9.85 -3.22
N ARG A 122 0.77 -10.85 -3.44
CA ARG A 122 1.01 -11.86 -4.48
C ARG A 122 0.16 -11.56 -5.69
N TRP A 123 0.77 -11.66 -6.87
CA TRP A 123 0.07 -11.81 -8.15
C TRP A 123 0.31 -13.25 -8.62
N ASN A 124 -0.71 -14.10 -8.57
CA ASN A 124 -0.59 -15.54 -8.71
C ASN A 124 0.50 -16.08 -7.76
N ASP A 125 1.58 -16.63 -8.32
CA ASP A 125 2.73 -17.15 -7.59
C ASP A 125 3.89 -16.16 -7.41
N THR A 126 3.75 -14.94 -7.93
CA THR A 126 4.80 -13.91 -7.85
C THR A 126 4.58 -12.98 -6.67
N LEU A 127 5.59 -12.79 -5.82
CA LEU A 127 5.58 -11.78 -4.77
C LEU A 127 6.02 -10.42 -5.34
N LEU A 128 5.20 -9.40 -5.15
CA LEU A 128 5.42 -8.03 -5.60
C LEU A 128 5.30 -7.06 -4.41
N GLN A 129 5.76 -5.82 -4.61
CA GLN A 129 5.80 -4.81 -3.56
C GLN A 129 5.10 -3.52 -4.02
N LEU A 130 4.15 -3.05 -3.20
CA LEU A 130 3.51 -1.74 -3.28
C LEU A 130 4.40 -0.66 -2.65
N ALA A 131 4.18 0.59 -3.05
CA ALA A 131 4.85 1.75 -2.49
C ALA A 131 4.51 2.01 -1.01
N ASP A 132 3.33 1.61 -0.55
CA ASP A 132 2.87 1.68 0.85
C ASP A 132 2.08 0.40 1.19
N PRO A 133 1.92 0.03 2.47
CA PRO A 133 1.10 -1.10 2.86
C PRO A 133 -0.37 -0.95 2.45
N ALA A 134 -1.03 -2.08 2.17
CA ALA A 134 -2.49 -2.12 2.15
C ALA A 134 -3.01 -1.97 3.59
N VAL A 135 -3.88 -0.99 3.84
CA VAL A 135 -4.32 -0.61 5.20
C VAL A 135 -5.84 -0.60 5.29
N ARG A 136 -6.39 -0.81 6.49
CA ARG A 136 -7.83 -0.69 6.70
C ARG A 136 -8.24 0.74 7.03
N VAL A 137 -9.25 1.23 6.33
CA VAL A 137 -9.91 2.52 6.60
C VAL A 137 -11.39 2.23 6.73
N GLU A 138 -11.99 2.59 7.87
CA GLU A 138 -13.44 2.42 8.12
C GLU A 138 -13.97 0.99 7.92
N GLY A 139 -13.09 -0.01 8.05
CA GLY A 139 -13.44 -1.43 7.90
C GLY A 139 -13.08 -2.02 6.54
N GLU A 140 -12.77 -1.20 5.53
CA GLU A 140 -12.43 -1.63 4.18
C GLU A 140 -10.92 -1.68 3.97
N LEU A 141 -10.44 -2.66 3.20
CA LEU A 141 -9.04 -2.67 2.79
C LEU A 141 -8.81 -1.66 1.67
N HIS A 142 -7.92 -0.72 1.93
CA HIS A 142 -7.43 0.25 0.95
C HIS A 142 -6.06 -0.18 0.43
N VAL A 143 -5.88 -0.07 -0.88
CA VAL A 143 -4.62 -0.40 -1.57
C VAL A 143 -4.07 0.86 -2.26
N PRO A 144 -2.74 1.02 -2.36
CA PRO A 144 -2.15 2.15 -3.08
C PRO A 144 -2.62 2.21 -4.53
N VAL A 145 -2.84 3.44 -5.02
CA VAL A 145 -3.23 3.70 -6.42
C VAL A 145 -2.25 3.11 -7.44
N GLN A 146 -1.00 2.87 -7.01
CA GLN A 146 0.02 2.18 -7.77
C GLN A 146 -0.45 0.83 -8.35
N LEU A 147 -1.31 0.10 -7.63
CA LEU A 147 -1.89 -1.14 -8.14
C LEU A 147 -2.57 -0.92 -9.50
N PHE A 148 -3.32 0.17 -9.61
CA PHE A 148 -4.16 0.49 -10.77
C PHE A 148 -3.36 1.08 -11.92
N LEU A 149 -2.35 1.92 -11.63
CA LEU A 149 -1.60 2.64 -12.66
C LEU A 149 -0.34 1.91 -13.12
N ASP A 150 0.26 1.06 -12.28
CA ASP A 150 1.49 0.34 -12.64
C ASP A 150 1.22 -1.14 -12.87
N PHE A 151 0.61 -1.81 -11.89
CA PHE A 151 0.54 -3.27 -11.90
C PHE A 151 -0.55 -3.83 -12.82
N LEU A 152 -1.77 -3.25 -12.83
CA LEU A 152 -2.82 -3.71 -13.75
C LEU A 152 -2.39 -3.57 -15.22
N PRO A 153 -1.87 -2.42 -15.69
CA PRO A 153 -1.43 -2.28 -17.08
C PRO A 153 -0.22 -3.15 -17.42
N GLU A 154 0.75 -3.32 -16.51
CA GLU A 154 1.91 -4.19 -16.76
C GLU A 154 1.49 -5.66 -16.89
N ARG A 155 0.57 -6.12 -16.05
CA ARG A 155 0.21 -7.54 -15.94
C ARG A 155 -0.91 -7.97 -16.86
N LEU A 156 -1.82 -7.05 -17.19
CA LEU A 156 -2.97 -7.27 -18.07
C LEU A 156 -3.04 -6.16 -19.15
N PRO A 157 -2.00 -5.98 -19.98
CA PRO A 157 -1.92 -4.88 -20.94
C PRO A 157 -2.97 -4.94 -22.05
N ALA A 158 -3.60 -6.10 -22.26
CA ALA A 158 -4.70 -6.24 -23.20
C ALA A 158 -6.03 -5.70 -22.64
N VAL A 159 -6.12 -5.53 -21.32
CA VAL A 159 -7.33 -5.12 -20.60
C VAL A 159 -7.20 -3.69 -20.09
N PHE A 160 -6.02 -3.30 -19.62
CA PHE A 160 -5.79 -2.01 -18.96
C PHE A 160 -4.59 -1.25 -19.54
N SER A 161 -4.70 0.07 -19.62
CA SER A 161 -3.58 1.00 -19.87
C SER A 161 -3.57 2.13 -18.86
N ALA A 162 -2.38 2.56 -18.43
CA ALA A 162 -2.23 3.83 -17.75
C ALA A 162 -1.99 4.93 -18.80
N GLU A 163 -2.73 6.03 -18.68
CA GLU A 163 -2.64 7.17 -19.57
C GLU A 163 -1.67 8.23 -19.01
N GLU A 164 -1.14 9.10 -19.86
CA GLU A 164 -0.17 10.15 -19.47
C GLU A 164 -0.72 11.14 -18.43
N ASP A 165 -2.05 11.29 -18.37
CA ASP A 165 -2.74 12.15 -17.42
C ASP A 165 -2.99 11.48 -16.05
N GLY A 166 -2.49 10.26 -15.84
CA GLY A 166 -2.64 9.52 -14.59
C GLY A 166 -3.99 8.84 -14.41
N SER A 167 -4.78 8.71 -15.49
CA SER A 167 -5.99 7.88 -15.50
C SER A 167 -5.70 6.43 -15.90
N LEU A 168 -6.65 5.55 -15.58
CA LEU A 168 -6.66 4.16 -16.01
C LEU A 168 -7.68 3.99 -17.14
N ALA A 169 -7.30 3.45 -18.28
CA ALA A 169 -8.22 3.06 -19.33
C ALA A 169 -8.48 1.55 -19.30
N VAL A 170 -9.74 1.17 -19.56
CA VAL A 170 -10.23 -0.20 -19.65
C VAL A 170 -10.62 -0.48 -21.10
N HIS A 171 -9.91 -1.41 -21.73
CA HIS A 171 -10.08 -1.75 -23.15
C HIS A 171 -11.04 -2.91 -23.37
N ASP A 172 -11.12 -3.83 -22.42
CA ASP A 172 -12.02 -4.98 -22.50
C ASP A 172 -13.37 -4.63 -21.87
N ALA A 173 -14.42 -4.63 -22.69
CA ALA A 173 -15.77 -4.35 -22.22
C ALA A 173 -16.29 -5.39 -21.20
N SER A 174 -15.75 -6.61 -21.22
CA SER A 174 -16.08 -7.63 -20.22
C SER A 174 -15.49 -7.36 -18.84
N ALA A 175 -14.53 -6.42 -18.75
CA ALA A 175 -13.94 -5.96 -17.49
C ALA A 175 -14.59 -4.67 -16.97
N TRP A 176 -15.52 -4.06 -17.71
CA TRP A 176 -16.11 -2.78 -17.34
C TRP A 176 -17.47 -2.96 -16.66
N HIS A 177 -17.49 -2.74 -15.34
CA HIS A 177 -18.68 -2.85 -14.50
C HIS A 177 -18.83 -1.67 -13.54
N PRO A 178 -19.00 -0.42 -14.05
CA PRO A 178 -18.97 0.78 -13.23
C PRO A 178 -20.04 0.84 -12.12
N ASP A 179 -21.12 0.06 -12.27
CA ASP A 179 -22.22 -0.06 -11.31
C ASP A 179 -21.97 -1.13 -10.22
N ALA A 180 -20.83 -1.82 -10.25
CA ALA A 180 -20.47 -2.73 -9.18
C ALA A 180 -20.47 -1.97 -7.84
N PRO A 181 -20.97 -2.58 -6.75
CA PRO A 181 -21.09 -1.91 -5.47
C PRO A 181 -19.70 -1.57 -4.92
N VAL A 182 -19.20 -0.38 -5.26
CA VAL A 182 -18.17 0.27 -4.48
C VAL A 182 -18.86 0.60 -3.18
N PHE A 183 -18.58 -0.13 -2.10
CA PHE A 183 -19.13 0.22 -0.80
C PHE A 183 -18.73 1.67 -0.54
N ALA A 184 -19.71 2.55 -0.71
CA ALA A 184 -19.53 3.95 -0.41
C ALA A 184 -19.42 3.99 1.10
N ALA A 185 -18.27 4.46 1.59
CA ALA A 185 -18.09 4.94 2.94
C ALA A 185 -18.99 6.17 3.18
N ASP A 186 -20.31 5.96 3.12
CA ASP A 186 -21.30 6.90 3.57
C ASP A 186 -21.31 6.75 5.08
N GLY A 187 -20.54 7.61 5.76
CA GLY A 187 -20.33 7.62 7.20
C GLY A 187 -21.62 7.60 8.02
N ARG A 188 -22.20 6.42 8.21
CA ARG A 188 -23.28 6.14 9.14
C ARG A 188 -22.96 4.92 9.99
N ALA A 189 -22.05 5.13 10.92
CA ALA A 189 -22.11 4.44 12.20
C ALA A 189 -23.31 5.00 12.99
N ASP A 190 -24.50 4.43 12.79
CA ASP A 190 -25.60 4.49 13.76
C ASP A 190 -26.04 3.05 14.06
N GLY A 191 -25.29 2.38 14.92
CA GLY A 191 -25.88 1.53 15.94
C GLY A 191 -25.59 2.20 17.30
N PRO A 192 -26.41 2.02 18.35
CA PRO A 192 -27.20 0.81 18.61
C PRO A 192 -28.61 1.07 19.23
N GLY A 193 -29.63 0.26 18.90
CA GLY A 193 -30.91 0.42 19.60
C GLY A 193 -32.09 -0.42 19.12
N GLY A 194 -31.92 -1.72 18.91
CA GLY A 194 -33.02 -2.67 18.70
C GLY A 194 -33.17 -3.61 19.88
N GLN A 195 -33.74 -3.13 20.98
CA GLN A 195 -34.06 -3.97 22.14
C GLN A 195 -35.17 -4.97 21.76
N PRO A 196 -35.03 -6.29 22.04
CA PRO A 196 -36.10 -7.24 21.83
C PRO A 196 -37.26 -6.94 22.80
N GLY A 197 -38.47 -6.96 22.27
CA GLY A 197 -39.70 -6.60 22.96
C GLY A 197 -39.88 -7.34 24.29
N ARG A 198 -40.04 -6.58 25.37
CA ARG A 198 -40.73 -7.01 26.58
C ARG A 198 -42.23 -6.85 26.37
N GLY A 199 -42.97 -7.94 26.52
CA GLY A 199 -44.43 -7.87 26.63
C GLY A 199 -45.14 -9.22 26.53
N ALA A 200 -44.97 -10.09 27.53
CA ALA A 200 -46.02 -11.02 27.97
C ALA A 200 -45.58 -11.72 29.28
N ASP A 201 -45.94 -11.07 30.37
CA ASP A 201 -46.69 -11.64 31.50
C ASP A 201 -46.87 -13.18 31.52
N ARG A 202 -46.25 -13.83 32.51
CA ARG A 202 -46.93 -14.79 33.40
C ARG A 202 -46.05 -15.23 34.56
N SER A 203 -46.40 -14.72 35.74
CA SER A 203 -46.13 -15.36 37.03
C SER A 203 -46.88 -16.69 37.12
N ALA A 204 -46.18 -17.78 37.40
CA ALA A 204 -46.66 -18.91 38.21
C ALA A 204 -45.44 -19.72 38.70
N ASP A 205 -45.41 -19.92 40.00
CA ASP A 205 -44.37 -20.58 40.82
C ASP A 205 -44.62 -22.14 40.87
N PRO A 206 -43.95 -22.95 41.72
CA PRO A 206 -43.02 -24.01 41.30
C PRO A 206 -43.44 -25.43 41.72
N ALA A 207 -42.85 -26.49 41.15
CA ALA A 207 -42.66 -27.80 41.82
C ALA A 207 -41.98 -28.85 40.93
N GLY A 208 -41.05 -29.60 41.53
CA GLY A 208 -40.52 -30.89 41.06
C GLY A 208 -39.30 -30.73 40.14
N GLY A 209 -38.10 -31.19 40.46
CA GLY A 209 -37.70 -32.32 41.30
C GLY A 209 -36.92 -33.30 40.42
N GLY A 210 -35.65 -33.56 40.77
CA GLY A 210 -34.97 -34.80 40.38
C GLY A 210 -33.68 -34.68 39.57
N ALA A 211 -32.61 -35.20 40.21
CA ALA A 211 -31.44 -35.89 39.67
C ALA A 211 -30.44 -35.09 38.80
N THR A 212 -29.22 -34.82 39.27
CA THR A 212 -28.09 -35.78 39.41
C THR A 212 -27.82 -36.56 38.12
N THR A 213 -26.70 -36.28 37.45
CA THR A 213 -25.59 -37.23 37.24
C THR A 213 -24.37 -36.48 36.69
N ALA A 214 -23.26 -36.65 37.40
CA ALA A 214 -21.92 -36.27 36.98
C ALA A 214 -21.30 -37.36 36.09
N GLY A 215 -20.39 -36.99 35.19
CA GLY A 215 -19.54 -37.96 34.48
C GLY A 215 -18.69 -37.35 33.38
N PRO A 216 -17.34 -37.32 33.52
CA PRO A 216 -16.40 -36.86 32.50
C PRO A 216 -15.68 -38.04 31.81
N GLU A 217 -15.54 -38.03 30.48
CA GLU A 217 -14.63 -38.91 29.71
C GLU A 217 -14.08 -38.09 28.52
N ARG A 218 -12.79 -37.72 28.46
CA ARG A 218 -11.56 -38.45 28.05
C ARG A 218 -11.64 -39.16 26.68
N GLY A 219 -10.69 -38.80 25.80
CA GLY A 219 -10.29 -39.53 24.58
C GLY A 219 -10.09 -38.57 23.40
N ALA A 220 -8.93 -37.94 23.19
CA ALA A 220 -7.69 -38.49 22.61
C ALA A 220 -7.90 -39.18 21.23
N ALA A 221 -7.53 -38.48 20.15
CA ALA A 221 -7.06 -39.08 18.91
C ALA A 221 -6.24 -38.03 18.13
N THR A 222 -4.92 -38.04 18.38
CA THR A 222 -3.90 -37.48 17.51
C THR A 222 -3.76 -38.42 16.32
N THR A 223 -4.05 -37.96 15.10
CA THR A 223 -3.70 -38.68 13.88
C THR A 223 -2.44 -38.04 13.30
N GLU A 224 -1.32 -38.71 13.54
CA GLU A 224 -0.02 -38.48 12.90
C GLU A 224 -0.08 -39.05 11.47
N PRO A 225 0.22 -38.26 10.41
CA PRO A 225 0.33 -38.80 9.06
C PRO A 225 1.70 -39.46 8.82
N ASP A 226 1.65 -40.64 8.21
CA ASP A 226 2.78 -41.47 7.77
C ASP A 226 3.85 -40.69 6.96
N PRO A 227 5.15 -41.01 7.13
CA PRO A 227 6.21 -40.47 6.30
C PRO A 227 6.20 -41.05 4.88
N VAL A 228 6.19 -40.16 3.89
CA VAL A 228 6.35 -40.46 2.46
C VAL A 228 7.75 -41.03 2.19
N PRO A 229 7.89 -42.20 1.55
CA PRO A 229 9.20 -42.70 1.09
C PRO A 229 9.73 -41.87 -0.07
N GLY A 230 11.02 -41.53 0.00
CA GLY A 230 11.76 -40.70 -0.94
C GLY A 230 12.00 -41.31 -2.33
N PRO A 231 12.68 -40.56 -3.23
CA PRO A 231 12.69 -40.80 -4.66
C PRO A 231 13.57 -41.97 -5.09
N GLU A 232 13.02 -42.85 -5.94
CA GLU A 232 13.78 -43.85 -6.68
C GLU A 232 14.69 -43.17 -7.72
N THR A 233 15.99 -43.36 -7.50
CA THR A 233 17.07 -43.08 -8.44
C THR A 233 17.00 -44.07 -9.61
N ALA A 234 16.54 -43.64 -10.78
CA ALA A 234 16.72 -44.40 -12.03
C ALA A 234 17.86 -43.78 -12.85
N ALA A 235 19.06 -44.31 -12.61
CA ALA A 235 20.18 -44.22 -13.54
C ALA A 235 20.00 -45.28 -14.64
N GLY A 236 20.32 -44.93 -15.89
CA GLY A 236 20.74 -45.91 -16.89
C GLY A 236 20.20 -45.67 -18.29
N GLY A 237 21.12 -45.53 -19.26
CA GLY A 237 20.81 -45.81 -20.66
C GLY A 237 21.57 -44.96 -21.67
N ARG A 238 22.88 -45.20 -21.80
CA ARG A 238 23.61 -44.88 -23.05
C ARG A 238 23.22 -45.90 -24.12
N ALA A 239 22.97 -45.42 -25.33
CA ALA A 239 23.41 -46.02 -26.59
C ALA A 239 23.62 -44.88 -27.59
#